data_AF-A0A4Z0Y0A8-F1
#
_entry.id   AF-A0A4Z0Y0A8-F1
#
_cell.length_a   1.000
_cell.length_b   1.000
_cell.length_c   1.000
_cell.angle_alpha   90.00
_cell.angle_beta   90.00
_cell.angle_gamma   90.00
#
_symmetry.space_group_name_H-M   'P 1'
#
loop_
_entity.id
_entity.type
_entity.pdbx_description
1 polymer ?
#
loop_
_entity_poly.entity_id
_entity_poly.type
_entity_poly.pdbx_seq_one_letter_code
_entity_poly.pdbx_strand_id
1 'polypeptide(L)'
;MDRNSETGERIRRRVKKGYERLAYGGIADAVRLLFTDEPDLAALDKMDLFNIAEIKRPRGGGMEIKFFDRIKALESLEGMSETNSDSMPLYRALQECARSLKEKGNGN
;
A
#
# COMPACT_ATOMS: atom_id res chain seq x y z
N MET A 1 -22.04 7.69 -16.86
CA MET A 1 -21.06 7.05 -15.96
C MET A 1 -20.86 7.99 -14.78
N ASP A 2 -21.03 7.48 -13.55
CA ASP A 2 -21.14 8.30 -12.35
C ASP A 2 -19.81 8.92 -11.92
N ARG A 3 -19.75 10.26 -11.88
CA ARG A 3 -18.60 11.05 -11.36
C ARG A 3 -18.18 10.65 -9.92
N ASN A 4 -19.06 9.98 -9.20
CA ASN A 4 -18.81 9.49 -7.84
C ASN A 4 -17.90 8.24 -7.84
N SER A 5 -17.92 7.42 -8.89
CA SER A 5 -17.06 6.23 -8.99
C SER A 5 -15.61 6.58 -9.32
N GLU A 6 -15.39 7.60 -10.18
CA GLU A 6 -14.05 8.09 -10.54
C GLU A 6 -13.27 8.66 -9.35
N THR A 7 -13.98 9.34 -8.44
CA THR A 7 -13.35 9.92 -7.25
C THR A 7 -12.90 8.83 -6.27
N GLY A 8 -13.71 7.78 -6.08
CA GLY A 8 -13.37 6.63 -5.23
C GLY A 8 -12.15 5.85 -5.74
N GLU A 9 -12.09 5.57 -7.05
CA GLU A 9 -10.95 4.89 -7.66
C GLU A 9 -9.66 5.71 -7.57
N ARG A 10 -9.75 7.04 -7.76
CA ARG A 10 -8.60 7.93 -7.62
C ARG A 10 -8.05 7.94 -6.20
N ILE A 11 -8.92 7.94 -5.19
CA ILE A 11 -8.51 7.84 -3.79
C ILE A 11 -7.84 6.49 -3.52
N ARG A 12 -8.46 5.38 -3.94
CA ARG A 12 -7.90 4.03 -3.76
C ARG A 12 -6.52 3.89 -4.40
N ARG A 13 -6.33 4.46 -5.61
CA ARG A 13 -5.03 4.50 -6.30
C ARG A 13 -3.99 5.31 -5.52
N ARG A 14 -4.37 6.46 -4.94
CA ARG A 14 -3.45 7.28 -4.11
C ARG A 14 -3.06 6.55 -2.83
N VAL A 15 -4.00 5.90 -2.17
CA VAL A 15 -3.77 5.09 -0.97
C VAL A 15 -2.80 3.95 -1.28
N LYS A 16 -3.07 3.17 -2.34
CA LYS A 16 -2.19 2.08 -2.79
C LYS A 16 -0.76 2.59 -3.04
N LYS A 17 -0.60 3.69 -3.79
CA LYS A 17 0.72 4.31 -4.05
C LYS A 17 1.43 4.72 -2.76
N GLY A 18 0.70 5.21 -1.76
CA GLY A 18 1.26 5.56 -0.45
C GLY A 18 1.84 4.33 0.25
N TYR A 19 1.08 3.24 0.33
CA TYR A 19 1.56 1.99 0.93
C TYR A 19 2.69 1.33 0.13
N GLU A 20 2.67 1.39 -1.20
CA GLU A 20 3.79 0.92 -2.03
C GLU A 20 5.09 1.66 -1.71
N ARG A 21 5.03 2.99 -1.50
CA ARG A 21 6.20 3.76 -1.07
C ARG A 21 6.69 3.36 0.31
N LEU A 22 5.80 3.06 1.26
CA LEU A 22 6.18 2.58 2.60
C LEU A 22 6.80 1.18 2.55
N ALA A 23 6.19 0.26 1.80
CA ALA A 23 6.60 -1.14 1.71
C ALA A 23 7.92 -1.32 0.96
N TYR A 24 8.08 -0.62 -0.17
CA TYR A 24 9.18 -0.86 -1.12
C TYR A 24 10.14 0.33 -1.30
N GLY A 25 9.84 1.50 -0.71
CA GLY A 25 10.67 2.69 -0.84
C GLY A 25 12.02 2.56 -0.15
N GLY A 26 13.04 3.17 -0.76
CA GLY A 26 14.39 3.25 -0.20
C GLY A 26 14.46 4.16 1.04
N ILE A 27 15.56 4.01 1.79
CA ILE A 27 15.86 4.84 2.97
C ILE A 27 17.19 5.61 2.82
N ALA A 28 17.75 5.66 1.61
CA ALA A 28 19.07 6.24 1.38
C ALA A 28 19.17 7.70 1.83
N ASP A 29 18.12 8.49 1.61
CA ASP A 29 18.10 9.90 2.00
C ASP A 29 17.97 10.07 3.52
N ALA A 30 17.21 9.22 4.20
CA ALA A 30 17.14 9.20 5.66
C ALA A 30 18.50 8.81 6.27
N VAL A 31 19.20 7.84 5.67
CA VAL A 31 20.55 7.45 6.07
C VAL A 31 21.53 8.60 5.82
N ARG A 32 21.45 9.27 4.67
CA ARG A 32 22.26 10.46 4.38
C ARG A 32 22.03 11.55 5.41
N LEU A 33 20.78 11.83 5.75
CA LEU A 33 20.40 12.81 6.78
C LEU A 33 21.00 12.46 8.15
N LEU A 34 20.98 11.19 8.54
CA LEU A 34 21.51 10.73 9.83
C LEU A 34 23.01 11.04 10.01
N PHE A 35 23.78 11.02 8.92
CA PHE A 35 25.23 11.30 8.91
C PHE A 35 25.58 12.73 8.48
N THR A 36 24.58 13.59 8.28
CA THR A 36 24.82 14.99 7.95
C THR A 36 24.79 15.83 9.22
N ASP A 37 25.94 16.39 9.61
CA ASP A 37 26.08 17.20 10.83
C ASP A 37 25.22 18.48 10.77
N GLU A 38 25.34 19.23 9.67
CA GLU A 38 24.58 20.47 9.41
C GLU A 38 23.94 20.41 8.02
N PRO A 39 22.71 19.87 7.91
CA PRO A 39 22.04 19.78 6.62
C PRO A 39 21.52 21.16 6.17
N ASP A 40 21.94 21.59 4.98
CA ASP A 40 21.39 22.75 4.30
C ASP A 40 19.89 22.54 4.00
N LEU A 41 19.07 23.57 4.25
CA LEU A 41 17.62 23.53 4.02
C LEU A 41 17.27 23.24 2.56
N ALA A 42 18.03 23.80 1.61
CA ALA A 42 17.79 23.55 0.19
C ALA A 42 18.17 22.13 -0.24
N ALA A 43 19.07 21.47 0.50
CA ALA A 43 19.38 20.06 0.33
C ALA A 43 18.32 19.15 0.98
N LEU A 44 17.79 19.54 2.15
CA LEU A 44 16.70 18.85 2.83
C LEU A 44 15.43 18.78 1.99
N ASP A 45 15.06 19.88 1.32
CA ASP A 45 13.88 19.94 0.46
C ASP A 45 13.92 18.96 -0.73
N LYS A 46 15.12 18.49 -1.09
CA LYS A 46 15.33 17.53 -2.19
C LYS A 46 15.36 16.07 -1.72
N MET A 47 15.32 15.82 -0.41
CA MET A 47 15.40 14.48 0.15
C MET A 47 14.03 13.79 0.15
N ASP A 48 13.98 12.50 -0.21
CA ASP A 48 12.82 11.66 0.02
C ASP A 48 12.81 11.14 1.47
N LEU A 49 12.08 11.84 2.33
CA LEU A 49 11.90 11.49 3.74
C LEU A 49 10.58 10.75 4.01
N PHE A 50 9.87 10.29 2.98
CA PHE A 50 8.52 9.75 3.10
C PHE A 50 8.39 8.55 4.06
N ASN A 51 9.45 7.75 4.19
CA ASN A 51 9.47 6.56 5.05
C ASN A 51 9.65 6.89 6.55
N ILE A 52 9.96 8.13 6.90
CA ILE A 52 10.23 8.54 8.28
C ILE A 52 8.91 8.80 9.01
N ALA A 53 8.72 8.09 10.12
CA ALA A 53 7.61 8.29 11.05
C ALA A 53 7.95 9.34 12.12
N GLU A 54 9.22 9.43 12.53
CA GLU A 54 9.65 10.34 13.60
C GLU A 54 11.14 10.67 13.48
N ILE A 55 11.51 11.91 13.84
CA ILE A 55 12.90 12.36 14.01
C ILE A 55 13.04 12.96 15.41
N LYS A 56 14.06 12.53 16.16
CA LYS A 56 14.37 13.03 17.51
C LYS A 56 15.85 13.42 17.62
N ARG A 57 16.14 14.38 18.50
CA ARG A 57 17.49 14.69 19.00
C ARG A 57 17.49 14.61 20.53
N PRO A 58 17.82 13.44 21.12
CA PRO A 58 17.90 13.30 22.56
C PRO A 58 18.96 14.21 23.17
N ARG A 59 18.95 14.36 24.49
CA ARG A 59 19.88 15.24 25.24
C ARG A 59 21.37 14.93 25.00
N GLY A 60 21.71 13.74 24.49
CA GLY A 60 23.06 13.35 24.10
C GLY A 60 23.52 13.86 22.73
N GLY A 61 22.71 14.66 22.02
CA GLY A 61 23.08 15.29 20.75
C GLY A 61 22.96 14.39 19.51
N GLY A 62 22.81 13.08 19.68
CA GLY A 62 22.57 12.14 18.57
C GLY A 62 21.22 12.40 17.87
N MET A 63 21.12 12.01 16.59
CA MET A 63 19.85 11.98 15.87
C MET A 63 19.30 10.56 15.86
N GLU A 64 18.00 10.42 16.13
CA GLU A 64 17.26 9.17 16.01
C GLU A 64 16.17 9.31 14.95
N ILE A 65 16.13 8.36 14.01
CA ILE A 65 15.11 8.29 12.95
C ILE A 65 14.31 6.99 13.13
N LYS A 66 12.99 7.11 13.22
CA LYS A 66 12.07 5.97 13.23
C LYS A 66 11.37 5.86 11.89
N PHE A 67 11.32 4.66 11.32
CA PHE A 67 10.59 4.38 10.09
C PHE A 67 9.16 3.86 10.36
N PHE A 68 8.29 4.00 9.37
CA PHE A 68 7.02 3.27 9.35
C PHE A 68 7.24 1.76 9.25
N ASP A 69 6.24 0.99 9.68
CA ASP A 69 6.26 -0.47 9.66
C ASP A 69 5.97 -0.99 8.24
N ARG A 70 6.97 -1.64 7.64
CA ARG A 70 6.89 -2.19 6.28
C ARG A 70 5.96 -3.39 6.18
N ILE A 71 5.88 -4.20 7.23
CA ILE A 71 5.02 -5.39 7.23
C ILE A 71 3.56 -4.95 7.25
N LYS A 72 3.21 -3.97 8.08
CA LYS A 72 1.85 -3.38 8.07
C LYS A 72 1.49 -2.75 6.72
N ALA A 73 2.45 -2.15 6.03
CA ALA A 73 2.21 -1.61 4.70
C ALA A 73 1.94 -2.73 3.67
N LEU A 74 2.66 -3.85 3.75
CA LEU A 74 2.45 -5.02 2.90
C LEU A 74 1.10 -5.70 3.18
N GLU A 75 0.75 -5.92 4.45
CA GLU A 75 -0.56 -6.44 4.87
C GLU A 75 -1.71 -5.56 4.35
N SER A 76 -1.54 -4.23 4.41
CA SER A 76 -2.51 -3.28 3.87
C SER A 76 -2.64 -3.39 2.34
N LEU A 77 -1.54 -3.63 1.63
CA LEU A 77 -1.55 -3.82 0.16
C LEU A 77 -2.21 -5.14 -0.23
N GLU A 78 -1.96 -6.22 0.52
CA GLU A 78 -2.57 -7.53 0.32
C GLU A 78 -4.10 -7.45 0.47
N GLY A 79 -4.60 -6.85 1.55
CA GLY A 79 -6.04 -6.66 1.76
C GLY A 79 -6.73 -5.78 0.71
N MET A 80 -5.99 -4.93 -0.01
CA MET A 80 -6.53 -4.18 -1.15
C MET A 80 -6.65 -5.02 -2.42
N SER A 81 -5.85 -6.09 -2.56
CA SER A 81 -5.84 -6.96 -3.73
C SER A 81 -7.04 -7.92 -3.76
N GLU A 82 -7.59 -8.28 -2.59
CA GLU A 82 -8.69 -9.25 -2.46
C GLU A 82 -10.04 -8.73 -2.98
N THR A 83 -10.19 -7.43 -3.23
CA THR A 83 -11.44 -6.87 -3.78
C THR A 83 -11.67 -7.15 -5.27
N ASN A 84 -10.76 -7.88 -5.95
CA ASN A 84 -10.91 -8.25 -7.36
C ASN A 84 -11.16 -9.75 -7.61
N SER A 85 -11.10 -10.64 -6.61
CA SER A 85 -11.30 -12.09 -6.86
C SER A 85 -12.73 -12.57 -6.67
N ASP A 86 -13.62 -11.77 -6.08
CA ASP A 86 -15.03 -12.15 -5.86
C ASP A 86 -15.96 -11.89 -7.05
N SER A 87 -15.41 -11.41 -8.18
CA SER A 87 -16.20 -11.21 -9.40
C SER A 87 -15.42 -11.66 -10.62
N MET A 88 -15.38 -12.98 -10.84
CA MET A 88 -15.48 -13.51 -12.19
C MET A 88 -16.93 -13.96 -12.38
N PRO A 89 -17.85 -13.08 -12.83
CA PRO A 89 -19.25 -13.42 -13.08
C PRO A 89 -19.38 -14.64 -14.00
N LEU A 90 -18.45 -14.78 -14.95
CA LEU A 90 -18.36 -15.94 -15.83
C LEU A 90 -18.04 -17.24 -15.07
N TYR A 91 -17.11 -17.21 -14.11
CA TYR A 91 -16.77 -18.39 -13.31
C TYR A 91 -17.93 -18.80 -12.39
N ARG A 92 -18.60 -17.82 -11.76
CA ARG A 92 -19.84 -18.07 -11.01
C ARG A 92 -20.94 -18.66 -11.88
N ALA A 93 -21.20 -18.06 -13.04
CA ALA A 93 -22.23 -18.55 -13.97
C ALA A 93 -21.93 -20.00 -14.42
N LEU A 94 -20.67 -20.30 -14.73
CA LEU A 94 -20.25 -21.66 -15.08
C LEU A 94 -20.45 -22.66 -13.93
N GLN A 95 -20.12 -22.27 -12.69
CA GLN A 95 -20.37 -23.11 -11.51
C GLN A 95 -21.86 -23.39 -11.29
N GLU A 96 -22.72 -22.38 -11.44
CA GLU A 96 -24.17 -22.54 -11.30
C GLU A 96 -24.77 -23.44 -12.39
N CYS A 97 -24.33 -23.28 -13.64
CA CYS A 97 -24.74 -24.16 -14.73
C CYS A 97 -24.35 -25.63 -14.47
N ALA A 98 -23.11 -25.88 -14.03
CA ALA A 98 -22.64 -27.22 -13.74
C ALA A 98 -23.42 -27.88 -12.59
N ARG A 99 -23.79 -27.10 -11.56
CA ARG A 99 -24.57 -27.58 -10.41
C ARG A 99 -25.99 -27.98 -10.82
N SER A 100 -26.65 -27.16 -11.64
CA SER A 100 -28.00 -27.44 -12.14
C SER A 100 -28.08 -28.68 -13.03
N LEU A 101 -27.02 -28.96 -13.81
CA LEU A 101 -26.94 -30.18 -14.63
C LEU A 101 -26.80 -31.46 -13.78
N LYS A 102 -26.06 -31.40 -12.68
CA LYS A 102 -25.87 -32.53 -11.76
C LYS A 102 -27.18 -32.89 -11.03
N GLU A 103 -27.99 -31.90 -10.67
CA GLU A 103 -29.29 -32.11 -10.03
C GLU A 103 -30.32 -32.73 -10.99
N LYS A 104 -30.27 -32.40 -12.29
CA LYS A 104 -31.13 -33.01 -13.32
C LYS A 104 -30.73 -34.45 -13.68
N GLY A 105 -29.47 -34.83 -13.48
CA GLY A 105 -28.97 -36.18 -13.79
C GLY A 105 -29.25 -37.24 -12.71
N ASN A 106 -29.63 -36.82 -11.51
CA ASN A 106 -29.79 -37.70 -10.34
C ASN A 106 -31.27 -37.95 -9.95
N GLY A 107 -32.21 -37.53 -10.80
CA GLY A 107 -33.66 -37.62 -10.57
C GLY A 107 -34.37 -38.65 -11.45
N ASN A 108 -33.74 -39.80 -11.69
CA ASN A 108 -34.34 -40.95 -12.39
C ASN A 108 -34.30 -42.20 -11.50
#